data_AF-A0AA95N9E5-F1
#
_entry.id   AF-A0AA95N9E5-F1
#
_cell.length_a   1.000
_cell.length_b   1.000
_cell.length_c   1.000
_cell.angle_alpha   90.00
_cell.angle_beta   90.00
_cell.angle_gamma   90.00
#
_symmetry.space_group_name_H-M   'P 1'
#
loop_
_entity.id
_entity.type
_entity.pdbx_description
1 polymer ?
#
loop_
_entity_poly.entity_id
_entity_poly.type
_entity_poly.pdbx_seq_one_letter_code
_entity_poly.pdbx_strand_id
1 'polypeptide(L)'
;MIKGEKNKVFYIILIVIFLAVFFSFSLLLLLLNQRVIIDQKSINLLDMFIKSSFTLLGTTLSGLVAVFIFSLQEGSKKKEKLDVQIKHYKNIRQEFESNIIALEKIESMMDIGTLEEVAKDLVEQKEIKEMLLVLFTQLNFTFYINHLSELKLERYENSIKVFKLTYQVYKYLDIVINKLDSPKNVKALLGQMKRDIIKIKSLQNVMEQ
;
A
#
# COMPACT_ATOMS: atom_id res chain seq x y z
N MET A 1 -16.84 8.49 1.65
CA MET A 1 -16.89 8.54 3.13
C MET A 1 -15.93 9.54 3.78
N ILE A 2 -14.74 9.84 3.24
CA ILE A 2 -13.71 10.68 3.89
C ILE A 2 -14.09 12.17 4.08
N LYS A 3 -15.00 12.71 3.25
CA LYS A 3 -15.50 14.11 3.42
C LYS A 3 -16.34 14.30 4.69
N GLY A 4 -17.03 13.25 5.17
CA GLY A 4 -17.93 13.36 6.33
C GLY A 4 -17.20 13.54 7.66
N GLU A 5 -16.06 12.88 7.84
CA GLU A 5 -15.29 12.96 9.11
C GLU A 5 -14.51 14.26 9.26
N LYS A 6 -13.94 14.80 8.17
CA LYS A 6 -13.29 16.12 8.19
C LYS A 6 -14.27 17.23 8.61
N ASN A 7 -15.52 17.14 8.15
CA ASN A 7 -16.55 18.09 8.53
C ASN A 7 -16.89 17.99 10.03
N LYS A 8 -16.98 16.78 10.60
CA LYS A 8 -17.25 16.60 12.03
C LYS A 8 -16.18 17.25 12.92
N VAL A 9 -14.90 17.05 12.62
CA VAL A 9 -13.80 17.67 13.39
C VAL A 9 -13.84 19.19 13.28
N PHE A 10 -14.13 19.72 12.09
CA PHE A 10 -14.30 21.16 11.88
C PHE A 10 -15.46 21.75 12.70
N TYR A 11 -16.62 21.08 12.74
CA TYR A 11 -17.76 21.51 13.56
C TYR A 11 -17.45 21.48 15.06
N ILE A 12 -16.72 20.46 15.54
CA ILE A 12 -16.31 20.38 16.96
C ILE A 12 -15.39 21.56 17.31
N ILE A 13 -14.41 21.86 16.45
CA ILE A 13 -13.52 23.02 16.64
C ILE A 13 -14.32 24.32 16.68
N LEU A 14 -15.31 24.47 15.79
CA LEU A 14 -16.13 25.67 15.70
C LEU A 14 -17.02 25.88 16.93
N ILE A 15 -17.60 24.79 17.48
CA ILE A 15 -18.36 24.80 18.74
C ILE A 15 -17.47 25.20 19.92
N VAL A 16 -16.25 24.66 19.99
CA VAL A 16 -15.29 24.96 21.06
C VAL A 16 -14.86 26.43 21.02
N ILE A 17 -14.58 26.98 19.83
CA ILE A 17 -14.27 28.41 19.65
C ILE A 17 -15.48 29.27 20.04
N PHE A 18 -16.69 28.88 19.62
CA PHE A 18 -17.91 29.61 19.96
C PHE A 18 -18.14 29.67 21.47
N LEU A 19 -17.95 28.55 22.18
CA LEU A 19 -18.02 28.50 23.65
C LEU A 19 -16.96 29.41 24.29
N ALA A 20 -15.71 29.35 23.82
CA ALA A 20 -14.65 30.21 24.33
C ALA A 20 -14.97 31.71 24.16
N VAL A 21 -15.44 32.11 22.97
CA VAL A 21 -15.87 33.48 22.68
C VAL A 21 -17.06 33.89 23.56
N PHE A 22 -18.05 33.00 23.72
CA PHE A 22 -19.22 33.25 24.58
C PHE A 22 -18.81 33.51 26.04
N PHE A 23 -17.89 32.71 26.59
CA PHE A 23 -17.35 32.94 27.93
C PHE A 23 -16.55 34.23 28.03
N SER A 24 -15.71 34.56 27.05
CA SER A 24 -14.98 35.84 27.01
C SER A 24 -15.90 37.06 26.92
N PHE A 25 -16.99 36.99 26.14
CA PHE A 25 -17.96 38.08 26.02
C PHE A 25 -18.80 38.25 27.29
N SER A 26 -19.18 37.13 27.91
CA SER A 26 -19.83 37.12 29.22
C SER A 26 -18.95 37.76 30.31
N LEU A 27 -17.64 37.52 30.25
CA LEU A 27 -16.63 38.12 31.14
C LEU A 27 -16.57 39.65 30.98
N LEU A 28 -16.59 40.15 29.74
CA LEU A 28 -16.61 41.58 29.45
C LEU A 28 -17.88 42.25 30.00
N LEU A 29 -19.04 41.61 29.85
CA LEU A 29 -20.31 42.11 30.39
C LEU A 29 -20.35 42.13 31.93
N LEU A 30 -19.70 41.16 32.58
CA LEU A 30 -19.63 41.07 34.04
C LEU A 30 -18.67 42.13 34.61
N LEU A 31 -17.53 42.39 33.94
CA LEU A 31 -16.61 43.49 34.28
C LEU A 31 -17.27 44.87 34.16
N LEU A 32 -18.07 45.08 33.12
CA LEU A 32 -18.81 46.34 32.94
C LEU A 32 -19.87 46.55 34.04
N ASN A 33 -20.47 45.46 34.56
CA ASN A 33 -21.51 45.50 35.60
C ASN A 33 -21.00 45.24 37.03
N GLN A 34 -19.68 45.21 37.25
CA GLN A 34 -19.05 44.86 38.53
C GLN A 34 -19.55 45.67 39.75
N ARG A 35 -20.07 46.89 39.52
CA ARG A 35 -20.55 47.79 40.58
C ARG A 35 -21.94 47.44 41.10
N VAL A 36 -22.69 46.57 40.43
CA VAL A 36 -24.12 46.32 40.74
C VAL A 36 -24.33 45.04 41.56
N ILE A 37 -23.40 44.08 41.55
CA ILE A 37 -23.70 42.70 41.99
C ILE A 37 -22.72 42.11 43.03
N ILE A 38 -21.51 42.67 43.22
CA ILE A 38 -20.45 41.95 43.96
C ILE A 38 -20.14 42.63 45.31
N ASP A 39 -20.71 42.09 46.38
CA ASP A 39 -20.33 42.37 47.78
C ASP A 39 -18.92 41.79 48.08
N GLN A 40 -18.02 42.62 48.59
CA GLN A 40 -16.56 42.37 48.63
C GLN A 40 -16.09 41.47 49.80
N LYS A 41 -17.00 40.90 50.62
CA LYS A 41 -16.63 40.34 51.93
C LYS A 41 -16.29 38.85 51.98
N SER A 42 -16.42 38.07 50.91
CA SER A 42 -16.03 36.65 50.95
C SER A 42 -15.67 36.13 49.57
N ILE A 43 -14.38 35.76 49.41
CA ILE A 43 -13.77 35.23 48.18
C ILE A 43 -13.67 36.29 47.08
N ASN A 44 -12.45 36.56 46.59
CA ASN A 44 -12.23 37.43 45.45
C ASN A 44 -12.67 36.69 44.17
N LEU A 45 -14.00 36.59 43.98
CA LEU A 45 -14.66 35.83 42.92
C LEU A 45 -14.11 36.22 41.55
N LEU A 46 -13.76 37.50 41.37
CA LEU A 46 -13.14 38.02 40.16
C LEU A 46 -11.76 37.40 39.90
N ASP A 47 -10.88 37.32 40.91
CA ASP A 47 -9.56 36.70 40.78
C ASP A 47 -9.65 35.18 40.55
N MET A 48 -10.54 34.50 41.29
CA MET A 48 -10.78 33.06 41.11
C MET A 48 -11.33 32.75 39.71
N PHE A 49 -12.23 33.59 39.20
CA PHE A 49 -12.82 33.46 37.88
C PHE A 49 -11.84 33.78 36.75
N ILE A 50 -10.99 34.81 36.91
CA ILE A 50 -9.92 35.13 35.95
C ILE A 50 -8.94 33.95 35.85
N LYS A 51 -8.48 33.42 36.98
CA LYS A 51 -7.58 32.26 37.02
C LYS A 51 -8.23 31.04 36.36
N SER A 52 -9.48 30.73 36.72
CA SER A 52 -10.22 29.63 36.09
C SER A 52 -10.41 29.81 34.58
N SER A 53 -10.63 31.04 34.12
CA SER A 53 -10.81 31.35 32.69
C SER A 53 -9.52 31.19 31.91
N PHE A 54 -8.38 31.66 32.45
CA PHE A 54 -7.07 31.44 31.84
C PHE A 54 -6.68 29.96 31.82
N THR A 55 -6.99 29.21 32.88
CA THR A 55 -6.80 27.76 32.89
C THR A 55 -7.65 27.09 31.82
N LEU A 56 -8.94 27.44 31.71
CA LEU A 56 -9.84 26.88 30.69
C LEU A 56 -9.39 27.20 29.27
N LEU A 57 -9.00 28.45 28.98
CA LEU A 57 -8.47 28.85 27.68
C LEU A 57 -7.16 28.12 27.37
N GLY A 58 -6.25 28.03 28.34
CA GLY A 58 -4.98 27.32 28.20
C GLY A 58 -5.17 25.82 27.91
N THR A 59 -6.04 25.15 28.65
CA THR A 59 -6.32 23.72 28.44
C THR A 59 -7.05 23.47 27.12
N THR A 60 -7.99 24.34 26.74
CA THR A 60 -8.74 24.21 25.50
C THR A 60 -7.85 24.44 24.28
N LEU A 61 -7.00 25.47 24.32
CA LEU A 61 -6.04 25.74 23.26
C LEU A 61 -5.03 24.61 23.13
N SER A 62 -4.52 24.09 24.26
CA SER A 62 -3.61 22.94 24.28
C SER A 62 -4.26 21.69 23.65
N GLY A 63 -5.51 21.40 24.00
CA GLY A 63 -6.26 20.29 23.40
C GLY A 63 -6.48 20.45 21.90
N LEU A 64 -6.81 21.66 21.44
CA LEU A 64 -7.00 21.96 20.02
C LEU A 64 -5.69 21.80 19.23
N VAL A 65 -4.57 22.29 19.78
CA VAL A 65 -3.23 22.12 19.19
C VAL A 65 -2.85 20.63 19.12
N ALA A 66 -3.13 19.85 20.18
CA ALA A 66 -2.86 18.41 20.18
C ALA A 66 -3.65 17.67 19.08
N VAL A 67 -4.95 17.98 18.93
CA VAL A 67 -5.80 17.42 17.85
C VAL A 67 -5.26 17.82 16.48
N PHE A 68 -4.82 19.06 16.31
CA PHE A 68 -4.24 19.54 15.05
C PHE A 68 -2.95 18.80 14.70
N ILE A 69 -2.02 18.65 15.66
CA ILE A 69 -0.78 17.89 15.48
C ILE A 69 -1.09 16.43 15.12
N PHE A 70 -2.00 15.79 15.85
CA PHE A 70 -2.37 14.39 15.58
C PHE A 70 -2.99 14.22 14.19
N SER A 71 -3.87 15.14 13.77
CA SER A 71 -4.48 15.15 12.44
C SER A 71 -3.43 15.28 11.33
N LEU A 72 -2.45 16.19 11.50
CA LEU A 72 -1.33 16.34 10.55
C LEU A 72 -0.45 15.09 10.50
N GLN A 73 -0.13 14.50 11.65
CA GLN A 73 0.65 13.26 11.72
C GLN A 73 -0.05 12.09 11.04
N GLU A 74 -1.36 11.92 11.27
CA GLU A 74 -2.16 10.86 10.66
C GLU A 74 -2.24 11.03 9.14
N GLY A 75 -2.40 12.27 8.66
CA GLY A 75 -2.35 12.59 7.24
C GLY A 75 -1.00 12.26 6.61
N SER A 76 0.10 12.63 7.28
CA SER A 76 1.47 12.33 6.83
C SER A 76 1.73 10.83 6.74
N LYS A 77 1.38 10.07 7.79
CA LYS A 77 1.53 8.60 7.82
C LYS A 77 0.74 7.90 6.70
N LYS A 78 -0.47 8.38 6.41
CA LYS A 78 -1.28 7.83 5.30
C LYS A 78 -0.63 8.08 3.95
N LYS A 79 -0.07 9.27 3.74
CA LYS A 79 0.66 9.62 2.52
C LYS A 79 1.92 8.78 2.37
N GLU A 80 2.71 8.66 3.44
CA GLU A 80 3.93 7.85 3.45
C GLU A 80 3.65 6.38 3.10
N LYS A 81 2.62 5.77 3.71
CA LYS A 81 2.19 4.41 3.38
C LYS A 81 1.77 4.25 1.91
N LEU A 82 1.21 5.29 1.31
CA LEU A 82 0.82 5.29 -0.09
C LEU A 82 2.05 5.37 -1.00
N ASP A 83 2.98 6.26 -0.68
CA ASP A 83 4.21 6.49 -1.44
C ASP A 83 5.10 5.23 -1.41
N VAL A 84 5.19 4.58 -0.25
CA VAL A 84 5.88 3.28 -0.09
C VAL A 84 5.24 2.19 -0.94
N GLN A 85 3.90 2.05 -0.92
CA GLN A 85 3.20 1.10 -1.79
C GLN A 85 3.43 1.37 -3.27
N ILE A 86 3.41 2.64 -3.71
CA ILE A 86 3.68 3.02 -5.09
C ILE A 86 5.12 2.63 -5.48
N LYS A 87 6.08 2.85 -4.57
CA LYS A 87 7.48 2.47 -4.78
C LYS A 87 7.64 0.95 -4.91
N HIS A 88 7.05 0.16 -4.01
CA HIS A 88 7.08 -1.31 -4.10
C HIS A 88 6.43 -1.81 -5.38
N TYR A 89 5.27 -1.26 -5.73
CA TYR A 89 4.60 -1.59 -6.99
C TYR A 89 5.50 -1.32 -8.20
N LYS A 90 6.14 -0.15 -8.25
CA LYS A 90 7.05 0.22 -9.34
C LYS A 90 8.22 -0.76 -9.46
N ASN A 91 8.84 -1.12 -8.34
CA ASN A 91 9.97 -2.05 -8.34
C ASN A 91 9.55 -3.45 -8.81
N ILE A 92 8.42 -3.97 -8.31
CA ILE A 92 7.89 -5.28 -8.74
C ILE A 92 7.49 -5.24 -10.21
N ARG A 93 6.91 -4.13 -10.68
CA ARG A 93 6.56 -3.95 -12.10
C ARG A 93 7.79 -3.97 -13.00
N GLN A 94 8.87 -3.26 -12.63
CA GLN A 94 10.11 -3.27 -13.41
C GLN A 94 10.75 -4.67 -13.46
N GLU A 95 10.71 -5.39 -12.34
CA GLU A 95 11.15 -6.78 -12.26
C GLU A 95 10.31 -7.68 -13.19
N PHE A 96 8.99 -7.51 -13.18
CA PHE A 96 8.08 -8.19 -14.09
C PHE A 96 8.37 -7.87 -15.57
N GLU A 97 8.56 -6.60 -15.93
CA GLU A 97 8.91 -6.17 -17.30
C GLU A 97 10.24 -6.76 -17.78
N SER A 98 11.18 -7.02 -16.88
CA SER A 98 12.43 -7.72 -17.22
C SER A 98 12.19 -9.22 -17.39
N ASN A 99 11.39 -9.81 -16.50
CA ASN A 99 11.09 -11.23 -16.50
C ASN A 99 10.25 -11.66 -17.71
N ILE A 100 9.33 -10.82 -18.18
CA ILE A 100 8.45 -11.18 -19.29
C ILE A 100 9.27 -11.43 -20.56
N ILE A 101 10.32 -10.66 -20.80
CA ILE A 101 11.24 -10.85 -21.95
C ILE A 101 11.92 -12.22 -21.88
N ALA A 102 12.34 -12.64 -20.68
CA ALA A 102 12.93 -13.97 -20.50
C ALA A 102 11.88 -15.08 -20.67
N LEU A 103 10.65 -14.88 -20.16
CA LEU A 103 9.55 -15.82 -20.34
C LEU A 103 9.12 -15.98 -21.81
N GLU A 104 9.18 -14.90 -22.60
CA GLU A 104 8.90 -14.96 -24.04
C GLU A 104 9.95 -15.79 -24.80
N LYS A 105 11.23 -15.66 -24.43
CA LYS A 105 12.28 -16.53 -24.99
C LYS A 105 12.04 -17.99 -24.61
N ILE A 106 11.65 -18.25 -23.37
CA ILE A 106 11.32 -19.59 -22.88
C ILE A 106 10.09 -20.17 -23.61
N GLU A 107 9.06 -19.37 -23.85
CA GLU A 107 7.91 -19.77 -24.67
C GLU A 107 8.34 -20.10 -26.10
N SER A 108 9.19 -19.26 -26.72
CA SER A 108 9.69 -19.53 -28.08
C SER A 108 10.45 -20.85 -28.18
N MET A 109 11.20 -21.25 -27.14
CA MET A 109 11.85 -22.57 -27.10
C MET A 109 10.82 -23.71 -27.06
N MET A 110 9.67 -23.51 -26.40
CA MET A 110 8.59 -24.51 -26.38
C MET A 110 7.84 -24.62 -27.72
N ASP A 111 8.04 -23.66 -28.64
CA ASP A 111 7.39 -23.59 -29.95
C ASP A 111 8.27 -24.12 -31.10
N ILE A 112 9.53 -24.47 -30.85
CA ILE A 112 10.47 -25.00 -31.88
C ILE A 112 10.00 -26.37 -32.42
N GLY A 113 9.22 -27.11 -31.65
CA GLY A 113 8.67 -28.42 -32.02
C GLY A 113 7.41 -28.75 -31.23
N THR A 114 7.02 -30.02 -31.23
CA THR A 114 5.94 -30.46 -30.34
C THR A 114 6.41 -30.43 -28.88
N LEU A 115 5.50 -30.18 -27.93
CA LEU A 115 5.82 -30.23 -26.50
C LEU A 115 6.40 -31.60 -26.06
N GLU A 116 6.11 -32.67 -26.79
CA GLU A 116 6.66 -34.00 -26.55
C GLU A 116 8.14 -34.08 -26.92
N GLU A 117 8.51 -33.54 -28.09
CA GLU A 117 9.90 -33.46 -28.56
C GLU A 117 10.73 -32.58 -27.64
N VAL A 118 10.23 -31.37 -27.32
CA VAL A 118 10.93 -30.44 -26.41
C VAL A 118 11.13 -31.07 -25.03
N ALA A 119 10.13 -31.80 -24.51
CA ALA A 119 10.24 -32.47 -23.21
C ALA A 119 11.25 -33.62 -23.23
N LYS A 120 11.32 -34.37 -24.34
CA LYS A 120 12.31 -35.42 -24.53
C LYS A 120 13.71 -34.83 -24.62
N ASP A 121 13.87 -33.78 -25.41
CA ASP A 121 15.13 -33.07 -25.60
C ASP A 121 15.65 -32.43 -24.31
N LEU A 122 14.77 -31.87 -23.46
CA LEU A 122 15.18 -31.33 -22.16
C LEU A 122 15.70 -32.39 -21.17
N VAL A 123 15.27 -33.65 -21.32
CA VAL A 123 15.71 -34.77 -20.47
C VAL A 123 16.97 -35.42 -21.05
N GLU A 124 17.01 -35.62 -22.38
CA GLU A 124 18.06 -36.38 -23.06
C GLU A 124 19.24 -35.51 -23.53
N GLN A 125 18.99 -34.26 -23.92
CA GLN A 125 20.01 -33.35 -24.47
C GLN A 125 20.43 -32.29 -23.43
N LYS A 126 21.69 -32.35 -22.99
CA LYS A 126 22.24 -31.40 -22.01
C LYS A 126 22.25 -29.95 -22.52
N GLU A 127 22.49 -29.73 -23.81
CA GLU A 127 22.60 -28.39 -24.39
C GLU A 127 21.29 -27.58 -24.28
N ILE A 128 20.14 -28.23 -24.52
CA ILE A 128 18.82 -27.58 -24.44
C ILE A 128 18.47 -27.26 -22.98
N LYS A 129 18.82 -28.17 -22.06
CA LYS A 129 18.67 -27.95 -20.62
C LYS A 129 19.56 -26.81 -20.11
N GLU A 130 20.79 -26.70 -20.63
CA GLU A 130 21.70 -25.60 -20.32
C GLU A 130 21.20 -24.26 -20.87
N MET A 131 20.69 -24.21 -22.09
CA MET A 131 20.04 -23.00 -22.64
C MET A 131 18.85 -22.56 -21.76
N LEU A 132 18.01 -23.51 -21.34
CA LEU A 132 16.89 -23.21 -20.45
C LEU A 132 17.37 -22.70 -19.08
N LEU A 133 18.46 -23.27 -18.54
CA LEU A 133 19.08 -22.82 -17.30
C LEU A 133 19.61 -21.39 -17.42
N VAL A 134 20.25 -21.03 -18.54
CA VAL A 134 20.71 -19.65 -18.79
C VAL A 134 19.54 -18.68 -18.75
N LEU A 135 18.43 -18.98 -19.43
CA LEU A 135 17.24 -18.13 -19.39
C LEU A 135 16.61 -18.07 -17.99
N PHE A 136 16.62 -19.19 -17.25
CA PHE A 136 16.16 -19.23 -15.87
C PHE A 136 16.95 -18.30 -14.95
N THR A 137 18.27 -18.20 -15.11
CA THR A 137 19.11 -17.28 -14.31
C THR A 137 18.87 -15.80 -14.60
N GLN A 138 18.25 -15.47 -15.74
CA GLN A 138 17.86 -14.09 -16.07
C GLN A 138 16.59 -13.64 -15.33
N LEU A 139 15.82 -14.58 -14.77
CA LEU A 139 14.61 -14.27 -14.01
C LEU A 139 14.98 -13.79 -12.60
N ASN A 140 14.48 -12.62 -12.22
CA ASN A 140 14.69 -12.03 -10.90
C ASN A 140 13.34 -11.90 -10.18
N PHE A 141 13.25 -12.36 -8.93
CA PHE A 141 12.03 -12.22 -8.12
C PHE A 141 12.28 -11.59 -6.76
N THR A 142 13.38 -10.84 -6.61
CA THR A 142 13.81 -10.26 -5.34
C THR A 142 12.77 -9.31 -4.76
N PHE A 143 12.28 -8.35 -5.55
CA PHE A 143 11.29 -7.39 -5.09
C PHE A 143 9.93 -8.03 -4.91
N TYR A 144 9.54 -8.95 -5.81
CA TYR A 144 8.32 -9.73 -5.66
C TYR A 144 8.27 -10.46 -4.31
N ILE A 145 9.30 -11.24 -3.98
CA ILE A 145 9.35 -12.04 -2.74
C ILE A 145 9.27 -11.13 -1.51
N ASN A 146 10.01 -10.02 -1.53
CA ASN A 146 10.15 -9.16 -0.37
C ASN A 146 8.94 -8.23 -0.14
N HIS A 147 8.23 -7.83 -1.19
CA HIS A 147 7.29 -6.70 -1.09
C HIS A 147 5.89 -6.94 -1.65
N LEU A 148 5.59 -8.10 -2.26
CA LEU A 148 4.25 -8.35 -2.79
C LEU A 148 3.16 -8.24 -1.70
N SER A 149 3.44 -8.71 -0.48
CA SER A 149 2.50 -8.65 0.65
C SER A 149 2.20 -7.22 1.12
N GLU A 150 3.03 -6.25 0.75
CA GLU A 150 2.84 -4.84 1.09
C GLU A 150 1.87 -4.14 0.13
N LEU A 151 1.54 -4.77 -1.01
CA LEU A 151 0.56 -4.25 -1.96
C LEU A 151 -0.86 -4.60 -1.55
N LYS A 152 -1.73 -3.59 -1.51
CA LYS A 152 -3.16 -3.80 -1.25
C LYS A 152 -3.87 -4.37 -2.47
N LEU A 153 -4.59 -5.48 -2.28
CA LEU A 153 -5.39 -6.16 -3.31
C LEU A 153 -6.39 -5.23 -3.99
N GLU A 154 -7.09 -4.39 -3.23
CA GLU A 154 -8.13 -3.47 -3.74
C GLU A 154 -7.63 -2.50 -4.82
N ARG A 155 -6.34 -2.16 -4.81
CA ARG A 155 -5.76 -1.18 -5.74
C ARG A 155 -5.00 -1.82 -6.90
N TYR A 156 -4.45 -3.02 -6.70
CA TYR A 156 -3.52 -3.66 -7.63
C TYR A 156 -3.92 -5.09 -7.98
N GLU A 157 -5.22 -5.43 -7.91
CA GLU A 157 -5.71 -6.80 -8.01
C GLU A 157 -5.19 -7.53 -9.26
N ASN A 158 -5.33 -6.91 -10.43
CA ASN A 158 -4.89 -7.52 -11.70
C ASN A 158 -3.37 -7.67 -11.75
N SER A 159 -2.62 -6.64 -11.35
CA SER A 159 -1.16 -6.70 -11.32
C SER A 159 -0.64 -7.78 -10.36
N ILE A 160 -1.25 -7.90 -9.17
CA ILE A 160 -0.90 -8.95 -8.20
C ILE A 160 -1.17 -10.34 -8.78
N LYS A 161 -2.30 -10.53 -9.48
CA LYS A 161 -2.59 -11.80 -10.16
C LYS A 161 -1.53 -12.14 -11.20
N VAL A 162 -1.13 -11.15 -12.03
CA VAL A 162 -0.10 -11.33 -13.04
C VAL A 162 1.24 -11.69 -12.41
N PHE A 163 1.70 -10.92 -11.42
CA PHE A 163 2.96 -11.19 -10.74
C PHE A 163 3.01 -12.58 -10.10
N LYS A 164 1.89 -13.02 -9.49
CA LYS A 164 1.77 -14.37 -8.94
C LYS A 164 1.89 -15.45 -10.01
N LEU A 165 1.24 -15.27 -11.16
CA LEU A 165 1.34 -16.21 -12.29
C LEU A 165 2.77 -16.26 -12.84
N THR A 166 3.44 -15.12 -12.99
CA THR A 166 4.84 -15.05 -13.44
C THR A 166 5.75 -15.83 -12.51
N TYR A 167 5.58 -15.64 -11.20
CA TYR A 167 6.36 -16.38 -10.19
C TYR A 167 6.03 -17.88 -10.18
N GLN A 168 4.80 -18.26 -10.50
CA GLN A 168 4.40 -19.66 -10.62
C GLN A 168 5.08 -20.34 -11.81
N VAL A 169 5.16 -19.68 -12.96
CA VAL A 169 5.92 -20.16 -14.12
C VAL A 169 7.39 -20.35 -13.78
N TYR A 170 7.99 -19.39 -13.04
CA TYR A 170 9.35 -19.52 -12.54
C TYR A 170 9.55 -20.78 -11.66
N LYS A 171 8.61 -21.08 -10.77
CA LYS A 171 8.67 -22.32 -9.97
C LYS A 171 8.56 -23.58 -10.81
N TYR A 172 7.73 -23.57 -11.85
CA TYR A 172 7.64 -24.71 -12.76
C TYR A 172 8.95 -24.93 -13.51
N LEU A 173 9.60 -23.84 -13.95
CA LEU A 173 10.93 -23.90 -14.58
C LEU A 173 11.98 -24.48 -13.63
N ASP A 174 12.03 -24.05 -12.37
CA ASP A 174 12.91 -24.64 -11.35
C ASP A 174 12.72 -26.16 -11.24
N ILE A 175 11.46 -26.60 -11.21
CA ILE A 175 11.13 -28.03 -11.12
C ILE A 175 11.58 -28.78 -12.38
N VAL A 176 11.33 -28.24 -13.57
CA VAL A 176 11.74 -28.86 -14.85
C VAL A 176 13.27 -28.98 -14.93
N ILE A 177 14.00 -27.93 -14.55
CA ILE A 177 15.46 -27.91 -14.66
C ILE A 177 16.10 -28.81 -13.60
N ASN A 178 15.65 -28.73 -12.34
CA ASN A 178 16.39 -29.30 -11.21
C ASN A 178 15.82 -30.61 -10.66
N LYS A 179 14.56 -30.96 -10.94
CA LYS A 179 13.84 -32.02 -10.19
C LYS A 179 13.17 -33.07 -11.07
N LEU A 180 13.07 -32.86 -12.39
CA LEU A 180 12.37 -33.78 -13.28
C LEU A 180 13.31 -34.42 -14.30
N ASP A 181 13.25 -35.75 -14.33
CA ASP A 181 13.95 -36.59 -15.30
C ASP A 181 12.97 -37.42 -16.16
N SER A 182 11.66 -37.21 -15.99
CA SER A 182 10.62 -37.91 -16.76
C SER A 182 10.06 -37.02 -17.87
N PRO A 183 10.22 -37.38 -19.15
CA PRO A 183 9.71 -36.58 -20.28
C PRO A 183 8.20 -36.32 -20.20
N LYS A 184 7.42 -37.29 -19.69
CA LYS A 184 5.97 -37.16 -19.50
C LYS A 184 5.62 -36.05 -18.50
N ASN A 185 6.35 -35.98 -17.38
CA ASN A 185 6.12 -34.96 -16.35
C ASN A 185 6.61 -33.59 -16.83
N VAL A 186 7.74 -33.54 -17.51
CA VAL A 186 8.26 -32.32 -18.14
C VAL A 186 7.23 -31.76 -19.12
N LYS A 187 6.72 -32.58 -20.04
CA LYS A 187 5.68 -32.18 -20.99
C LYS A 187 4.44 -31.58 -20.30
N ALA A 188 3.97 -32.21 -19.22
CA ALA A 188 2.82 -31.73 -18.47
C ALA A 188 3.06 -30.32 -17.88
N LEU A 189 4.26 -30.09 -17.31
CA LEU A 189 4.64 -28.78 -16.78
C LEU A 189 4.86 -27.75 -17.88
N LEU A 190 5.53 -28.09 -18.99
CA LEU A 190 5.67 -27.19 -20.13
C LEU A 190 4.30 -26.76 -20.67
N GLY A 191 3.34 -27.69 -20.75
CA GLY A 191 1.96 -27.37 -21.14
C GLY A 191 1.24 -26.45 -20.15
N GLN A 192 1.46 -26.60 -18.84
CA GLN A 192 0.95 -25.66 -17.82
C GLN A 192 1.60 -24.29 -17.95
N MET A 193 2.93 -24.23 -18.07
CA MET A 193 3.71 -23.01 -18.25
C MET A 193 3.22 -22.24 -19.47
N LYS A 194 3.07 -22.90 -20.62
CA LYS A 194 2.58 -22.26 -21.86
C LYS A 194 1.20 -21.62 -21.68
N ARG A 195 0.25 -22.31 -21.02
CA ARG A 195 -1.07 -21.75 -20.70
C ARG A 195 -0.98 -20.53 -19.78
N ASP A 196 -0.13 -20.60 -18.76
CA ASP A 196 0.04 -19.50 -17.80
C ASP A 196 0.75 -18.29 -18.45
N ILE A 197 1.71 -18.50 -19.35
CA ILE A 197 2.36 -17.43 -20.13
C ILE A 197 1.33 -16.72 -21.03
N ILE A 198 0.49 -17.46 -21.75
CA ILE A 198 -0.58 -16.88 -22.58
C ILE A 198 -1.54 -16.04 -21.70
N LYS A 199 -1.89 -16.56 -20.51
CA LYS A 199 -2.74 -15.85 -19.56
C LYS A 199 -2.07 -14.57 -19.04
N ILE A 200 -0.78 -14.61 -18.72
CA ILE A 200 0.02 -13.44 -18.33
C ILE A 200 -0.05 -12.37 -19.42
N LYS A 201 0.22 -12.73 -20.68
CA LYS A 201 0.15 -11.81 -21.83
C LYS A 201 -1.24 -11.19 -21.99
N SER A 202 -2.30 -11.97 -21.83
CA SER A 202 -3.67 -11.45 -21.91
C SER A 202 -4.01 -10.44 -20.81
N LEU A 203 -3.48 -10.64 -19.61
CA LEU A 203 -3.71 -9.78 -18.45
C LEU A 203 -2.78 -8.57 -18.41
N GLN A 204 -1.61 -8.64 -19.05
CA GLN A 204 -0.69 -7.51 -19.21
C GLN A 204 -1.37 -6.34 -19.91
N ASN A 205 -2.15 -6.60 -20.96
CA ASN A 205 -2.95 -5.57 -21.65
C ASN A 205 -3.93 -4.84 -20.72
N VAL A 206 -4.34 -5.47 -19.62
CA VAL A 206 -5.24 -4.90 -18.61
C VAL A 206 -4.47 -4.14 -17.52
N MET A 207 -3.18 -4.39 -17.35
CA MET A 207 -2.31 -3.64 -16.42
C MET A 207 -1.85 -2.29 -16.97
N GLU A 208 -1.87 -2.14 -18.30
CA GLU A 208 -1.47 -0.90 -18.99
C GLU A 208 -2.61 0.12 -19.14
N GLN A 209 -3.85 -0.27 -18.86
CA GLN A 209 -5.05 0.57 -18.83
C GLN A 209 -5.34 1.11 -17.43
#